data_AF-A0A6X8G024-F1
#
_entry.id   AF-A0A6X8G024-F1
#
_cell.length_a   1.000
_cell.length_b   1.000
_cell.length_c   1.000
_cell.angle_alpha   90.00
_cell.angle_beta   90.00
_cell.angle_gamma   90.00
#
_symmetry.space_group_name_H-M   'P 1'
#
loop_
_entity.id
_entity.type
_entity.pdbx_description
1 polymer ?
#
loop_
_entity_poly.entity_id
_entity_poly.type
_entity_poly.pdbx_seq_one_letter_code
_entity_poly.pdbx_strand_id
1 'polypeptide(L)' 'SRQLLGIRLETQTNNVPACNLYAKCGFTLGGIDLFTYKTRPQVSNETAMYWYWFSGAQDDA' A
#
# COMPACT_ATOMS: atom_id res chain seq x y z
N SER A 1 26.32 4.12 5.60
CA SER A 1 24.97 3.56 5.75
C SER A 1 24.33 3.43 4.37
N ARG A 2 23.53 2.39 4.09
CA ARG A 2 22.77 2.30 2.82
C ARG A 2 21.47 3.09 2.96
N GLN A 3 21.19 3.98 2.01
CA GLN A 3 19.93 4.70 1.95
C GLN A 3 18.89 3.84 1.21
N LEU A 4 17.69 3.72 1.76
CA LEU A 4 16.57 3.06 1.09
C LEU A 4 16.02 3.99 0.01
N LEU A 5 15.91 3.48 -1.22
CA LEU A 5 15.37 4.23 -2.35
C LEU A 5 13.83 4.17 -2.42
N GLY A 6 13.22 3.28 -1.64
CA GLY A 6 11.78 3.17 -1.55
C GLY A 6 11.32 2.08 -0.60
N ILE A 7 10.02 2.10 -0.31
CA ILE A 7 9.32 1.16 0.57
C ILE A 7 8.00 0.77 -0.11
N ARG A 8 7.65 -0.51 -0.02
CA ARG A 8 6.32 -1.02 -0.40
C ARG A 8 5.60 -1.58 0.81
N LEU A 9 4.33 -1.25 0.95
CA LEU A 9 3.40 -1.81 1.93
C LEU A 9 2.23 -2.47 1.22
N GLU A 10 1.60 -3.42 1.88
CA GLU A 10 0.35 -4.05 1.44
C GLU A 10 -0.69 -3.92 2.57
N THR A 11 -1.94 -3.67 2.20
CA THR A 11 -3.08 -3.74 3.13
C THR A 11 -4.37 -4.08 2.38
N GLN A 12 -5.42 -4.42 3.11
CA GLN A 12 -6.76 -4.75 2.57
C GLN A 12 -7.64 -3.51 2.41
N THR A 13 -8.62 -3.60 1.51
CA THR A 13 -9.65 -2.57 1.29
C THR A 13 -10.41 -2.15 2.55
N ASN A 14 -10.68 -3.09 3.45
CA ASN A 14 -11.37 -2.79 4.71
C ASN A 14 -10.49 -2.08 5.76
N ASN A 15 -9.17 -2.06 5.61
CA ASN A 15 -8.27 -1.41 6.55
C ASN A 15 -8.07 0.08 6.19
N VAL A 16 -9.18 0.81 6.19
CA VAL A 16 -9.23 2.26 5.91
C VAL A 16 -8.27 3.07 6.80
N PRO A 17 -8.10 2.78 8.11
CA PRO A 17 -7.13 3.48 8.93
C PRO A 17 -5.69 3.36 8.42
N ALA A 18 -5.26 2.18 7.97
CA ALA A 18 -3.94 1.99 7.40
C ALA A 18 -3.78 2.75 6.08
N CYS A 19 -4.80 2.74 5.21
CA CYS A 19 -4.78 3.49 3.95
C CYS A 19 -4.59 5.00 4.19
N ASN A 20 -5.35 5.55 5.13
CA ASN A 20 -5.24 6.96 5.51
C ASN A 20 -3.87 7.29 6.10
N LEU A 21 -3.29 6.39 6.90
CA LEU A 21 -1.94 6.56 7.42
C LEU A 21 -0.91 6.57 6.29
N TYR A 22 -0.97 5.62 5.34
CA TYR A 22 -0.02 5.53 4.24
C TYR A 22 -0.08 6.77 3.35
N ALA A 23 -1.27 7.22 2.98
CA ALA A 23 -1.46 8.44 2.20
C ALA A 23 -0.87 9.67 2.93
N LYS A 24 -1.09 9.80 4.24
CA LYS A 24 -0.50 10.88 5.06
C LYS A 24 1.03 10.79 5.17
N CYS A 25 1.59 9.59 5.09
CA CYS A 25 3.03 9.35 5.09
C CYS A 25 3.68 9.51 3.69
N GLY A 26 2.94 9.98 2.69
CA GLY A 26 3.48 10.21 1.34
C GLY A 26 3.56 8.95 0.47
N PHE A 27 2.93 7.84 0.89
CA PHE A 27 2.80 6.68 0.01
C PHE A 27 1.70 6.92 -1.02
N THR A 28 1.92 6.44 -2.23
CA THR A 28 0.94 6.44 -3.32
C THR A 28 0.42 5.03 -3.57
N LEU A 29 -0.89 4.89 -3.80
CA LEU A 29 -1.48 3.62 -4.23
C LEU A 29 -1.00 3.31 -5.67
N GLY A 30 -0.22 2.24 -5.82
CA GLY A 30 0.40 1.87 -7.09
C GLY A 30 -0.15 0.58 -7.70
N GLY A 31 -0.93 -0.19 -6.95
CA GLY A 31 -1.51 -1.43 -7.46
C GLY A 31 -2.62 -1.98 -6.58
N ILE A 32 -3.51 -2.73 -7.21
CA ILE A 32 -4.57 -3.49 -6.55
C ILE A 32 -4.58 -4.92 -7.08
N ASP A 33 -4.87 -5.88 -6.22
CA ASP A 33 -5.06 -7.27 -6.62
C ASP A 33 -6.31 -7.86 -5.95
N LEU A 34 -7.27 -8.22 -6.80
CA LEU A 34 -8.56 -8.79 -6.41
C LEU A 34 -8.44 -10.25 -5.96
N PHE A 35 -7.34 -10.93 -6.29
CA PHE A 35 -7.20 -12.38 -6.13
C PHE A 35 -6.29 -12.81 -4.98
N THR A 36 -5.44 -11.91 -4.45
CA THR A 36 -4.53 -12.18 -3.32
C THR A 36 -5.22 -12.91 -2.16
N TYR A 37 -6.48 -12.56 -1.86
CA TYR A 37 -7.22 -13.11 -0.72
C TYR A 37 -8.27 -14.16 -1.08
N LYS A 38 -8.47 -14.52 -2.36
CA LYS A 38 -9.62 -15.32 -2.78
C LYS A 38 -9.70 -16.72 -2.17
N THR A 39 -8.57 -17.30 -1.78
CA THR A 39 -8.51 -18.61 -1.13
C THR A 39 -8.61 -18.56 0.40
N ARG A 40 -8.79 -17.37 0.98
CA ARG A 40 -8.87 -17.14 2.44
C ARG A 40 -10.29 -16.72 2.81
N PRO A 41 -11.17 -17.63 3.27
CA PRO A 41 -12.61 -17.38 3.43
C PRO A 41 -12.94 -16.11 4.21
N GLN A 42 -12.20 -15.86 5.29
CA GLN A 42 -12.38 -14.75 6.23
C GLN A 42 -12.15 -13.35 5.64
N VAL A 43 -11.45 -13.26 4.51
CA VAL A 43 -11.12 -11.99 3.82
C VAL A 43 -11.29 -12.11 2.31
N SER A 44 -12.06 -13.11 1.85
CA SER A 44 -12.17 -13.46 0.42
C SER A 44 -12.85 -12.39 -0.44
N ASN A 45 -13.57 -11.47 0.20
CA ASN A 45 -14.18 -10.29 -0.39
C ASN A 45 -13.23 -9.08 -0.45
N GLU A 46 -12.09 -9.13 0.24
CA GLU A 46 -11.14 -8.03 0.32
C GLU A 46 -10.19 -8.02 -0.88
N THR A 47 -9.77 -6.82 -1.26
CA THR A 47 -8.77 -6.57 -2.29
C THR A 47 -7.47 -6.12 -1.65
N ALA A 48 -6.35 -6.69 -2.09
CA ALA A 48 -5.03 -6.22 -1.68
C ALA A 48 -4.72 -4.89 -2.37
N MET A 49 -4.20 -3.94 -1.61
CA MET A 49 -3.74 -2.64 -2.08
C MET A 49 -2.25 -2.50 -1.79
N TYR A 50 -1.48 -2.22 -2.83
CA TYR A 50 -0.04 -2.03 -2.75
C TYR A 50 0.31 -0.54 -2.79
N TRP A 51 0.94 -0.09 -1.72
CA TRP A 51 1.32 1.30 -1.50
C TRP A 51 2.82 1.46 -1.63
N TYR A 52 3.26 2.55 -2.26
CA TYR A 52 4.66 2.79 -2.59
C TYR A 52 5.11 4.18 -2.13
N TRP A 53 6.27 4.21 -1.50
CA TRP A 53 7.00 5.44 -1.20
C TRP A 53 8.38 5.35 -1.84
N PHE A 54 8.88 6.45 -2.41
CA PHE A 54 10.20 6.52 -3.03
C PHE A 54 10.95 7.73 -2.48
N SER A 55 12.25 7.58 -2.23
CA SER A 55 13.09 8.70 -1.81
C SER A 55 13.22 9.69 -2.97
N GLY A 56 12.76 10.94 -2.78
CA GLY A 56 12.80 12.01 -3.80
C GLY A 56 11.48 12.27 -4.51
N ALA A 57 10.47 11.41 -4.38
CA ALA A 57 9.15 11.66 -4.98
C ALA A 57 8.37 12.81 -4.31
N GLN A 58 8.83 13.27 -3.15
CA GLN A 58 8.23 14.38 -2.41
C GLN A 58 8.75 15.75 -2.88
N ASP A 59 9.83 15.79 -3.66
CA ASP A 59 10.47 17.03 -4.11
C ASP A 59 9.85 17.59 -5.41
N ASP A 60 8.96 16.82 -6.05
CA ASP A 60 8.29 17.16 -7.31
C ASP A 60 6.83 17.66 -7.12
N ALA A 61 6.39 17.88 -5.87
CA ALA A 61 5.02 18.28 -5.52
C ALA A 61 4.92 19.71 -4.96
#